data_AF-A0A7C1KUI1-F1
#
_entry.id   AF-A0A7C1KUI1-F1
#
_cell.length_a   1.000
_cell.length_b   1.000
_cell.length_c   1.000
_cell.angle_alpha   90.00
_cell.angle_beta   90.00
_cell.angle_gamma   90.00
#
_symmetry.space_group_name_H-M   'P 1'
#
loop_
_entity.id
_entity.type
_entity.pdbx_description
1 polymer ?
#
loop_
_entity_poly.entity_id
_entity_poly.type
_entity_poly.pdbx_seq_one_letter_code
_entity_poly.pdbx_strand_id
1 'polypeptide(L)'
;MDSSTQTLELEEVSERVDEFFRKYYQEELLRIARIYPDEKRLIVNFKDLEIFDFALSEHLLSFPDETLSASERVIRSLDLPFEGTTPE
;
A
#
# COMPACT_ATOMS: atom_id res chain seq x y z
N MET A 1 -28.70 13.73 -7.41
CA MET A 1 -27.85 14.79 -8.00
C MET A 1 -26.44 14.24 -7.96
N ASP A 2 -25.97 13.90 -9.16
CA ASP A 2 -24.65 13.41 -9.55
C ASP A 2 -23.77 12.66 -8.55
N SER A 3 -23.90 11.33 -8.57
CA SER A 3 -22.83 10.41 -8.17
C SER A 3 -21.83 10.18 -9.32
N SER A 4 -21.75 11.09 -10.30
CA SER A 4 -20.88 10.97 -11.47
C SER A 4 -19.62 11.82 -11.28
N THR A 5 -18.82 11.48 -10.29
CA THR A 5 -17.37 11.70 -10.35
C THR A 5 -16.78 10.50 -9.62
N GLN A 6 -16.23 9.57 -10.38
CA GLN A 6 -15.64 8.35 -9.85
C GLN A 6 -14.32 8.70 -9.16
N THR A 7 -14.40 9.35 -8.00
CA THR A 7 -13.27 9.56 -7.09
C THR A 7 -13.16 8.29 -6.27
N LEU A 8 -11.98 7.67 -6.27
CA LEU A 8 -11.74 6.53 -5.38
C LEU A 8 -11.84 7.01 -3.94
N GLU A 9 -12.70 6.39 -3.14
CA GLU A 9 -12.78 6.68 -1.71
C GLU A 9 -11.55 6.11 -1.00
N LEU A 10 -11.11 6.73 0.10
CA LEU A 10 -9.88 6.33 0.82
C LEU A 10 -9.88 4.85 1.26
N GLU A 11 -11.06 4.33 1.62
CA GLU A 11 -11.23 2.92 2.00
C GLU A 11 -11.01 2.01 0.78
N GLU A 12 -11.55 2.38 -0.37
CA GLU A 12 -11.41 1.65 -1.64
C GLU A 12 -9.95 1.67 -2.15
N VAL A 13 -9.24 2.79 -1.92
CA VAL A 13 -7.79 2.88 -2.18
C VAL A 13 -7.04 1.91 -1.27
N SER A 14 -7.41 1.86 0.01
CA SER A 14 -6.76 0.96 0.99
C SER A 14 -6.95 -0.51 0.62
N GLU A 15 -8.16 -0.93 0.25
CA GLU A 15 -8.45 -2.29 -0.20
C GLU A 15 -7.63 -2.68 -1.43
N ARG A 16 -7.59 -1.83 -2.46
CA ARG A 16 -6.81 -2.12 -3.67
C ARG A 16 -5.31 -2.18 -3.39
N VAL A 17 -4.82 -1.31 -2.52
CA VAL A 17 -3.39 -1.29 -2.14
C VAL A 17 -3.02 -2.55 -1.35
N ASP A 18 -3.90 -3.05 -0.48
CA ASP A 18 -3.70 -4.34 0.22
C ASP A 18 -3.55 -5.50 -0.76
N GLU A 19 -4.48 -5.60 -1.72
CA GLU A 19 -4.40 -6.63 -2.77
C GLU A 19 -3.13 -6.49 -3.61
N PHE A 20 -2.76 -5.28 -4.00
CA PHE A 20 -1.55 -5.00 -4.76
C PHE A 20 -0.29 -5.47 -4.02
N PHE A 21 -0.15 -5.10 -2.75
CA PHE A 21 0.99 -5.49 -1.94
C PHE A 21 1.08 -6.98 -1.72
N ARG A 22 -0.05 -7.66 -1.45
CA ARG A 22 -0.08 -9.12 -1.32
C ARG A 22 0.28 -9.82 -2.62
N LYS A 23 -0.11 -9.28 -3.77
CA LYS A 23 0.12 -9.93 -5.06
C LYS A 23 1.51 -9.69 -5.64
N TYR A 24 2.07 -8.49 -5.49
CA TYR A 24 3.33 -8.10 -6.13
C TYR A 24 4.51 -7.95 -5.16
N TYR A 25 4.26 -7.58 -3.90
CA TYR A 25 5.31 -7.19 -2.95
C TYR A 25 5.31 -8.01 -1.66
N GLN A 26 4.56 -9.11 -1.58
CA GLN A 26 4.45 -9.93 -0.38
C GLN A 26 5.81 -10.46 0.09
N GLU A 27 6.62 -11.01 -0.81
CA GLU A 27 7.94 -11.54 -0.44
C GLU A 27 8.88 -10.44 0.08
N GLU A 28 8.83 -9.25 -0.52
CA GLU A 28 9.66 -8.12 -0.12
C GLU A 28 9.21 -7.54 1.22
N LEU A 29 7.91 -7.43 1.45
CA LEU A 29 7.34 -7.05 2.74
C LEU A 29 7.74 -8.03 3.85
N LEU A 30 7.72 -9.34 3.58
CA LEU A 30 8.21 -10.35 4.51
C LEU A 30 9.72 -10.25 4.76
N ARG A 31 10.50 -9.89 3.74
CA ARG A 31 11.95 -9.65 3.88
C ARG A 31 12.20 -8.45 4.80
N ILE A 32 11.56 -7.31 4.53
CA ILE A 32 11.65 -6.08 5.30
C ILE A 32 11.24 -6.33 6.76
N ALA A 33 10.15 -7.06 6.99
CA ALA A 33 9.67 -7.40 8.34
C ALA A 33 10.71 -8.17 9.16
N ARG A 34 11.51 -9.05 8.52
CA ARG A 34 12.56 -9.84 9.19
C ARG A 34 13.83 -9.06 9.50
N ILE A 35 14.16 -8.06 8.69
CA ILE A 35 15.37 -7.24 8.84
C ILE A 35 15.10 -5.91 9.54
N TYR A 36 13.86 -5.66 9.96
CA TYR A 36 13.52 -4.51 10.78
C TYR A 36 14.35 -4.54 12.08
N PRO A 37 14.95 -3.41 12.52
CA PRO A 37 14.75 -2.04 12.05
C PRO A 37 15.75 -1.55 10.98
N ASP A 38 16.62 -2.39 10.43
CA ASP A 38 17.69 -1.97 9.51
C ASP A 38 17.12 -1.45 8.18
N GLU A 39 16.03 -2.06 7.69
CA GLU A 39 15.29 -1.59 6.53
C GLU A 39 13.82 -1.32 6.88
N LYS A 40 13.32 -0.15 6.43
CA LYS A 40 11.96 0.35 6.74
C LYS A 40 11.26 0.95 5.53
N ARG A 41 11.74 0.64 4.33
CA ARG A 41 11.23 1.20 3.07
C ARG A 41 10.90 0.07 2.12
N LEU A 42 9.82 0.22 1.39
CA LEU A 42 9.45 -0.64 0.27
C LEU A 42 9.61 0.19 -1.01
N ILE A 43 10.36 -0.32 -1.98
CA ILE A 43 10.45 0.31 -3.30
C ILE A 43 9.42 -0.34 -4.21
N VAL A 44 8.45 0.46 -4.67
CA VAL A 44 7.38 0.03 -5.58
C VAL A 44 7.65 0.57 -6.97
N ASN A 45 7.55 -0.28 -7.97
CA ASN A 45 7.60 0.12 -9.36
C ASN A 45 6.22 0.64 -9.81
N PHE A 46 6.18 1.90 -10.24
CA PHE A 46 4.95 2.53 -10.72
C PHE A 46 4.29 1.77 -11.88
N LYS A 47 5.08 1.13 -12.74
CA LYS A 47 4.56 0.34 -13.87
C LYS A 47 3.77 -0.88 -13.40
N ASP A 48 4.17 -1.50 -12.28
CA ASP A 48 3.43 -2.64 -11.73
C ASP A 48 2.07 -2.18 -11.18
N LEU A 49 2.03 -0.99 -10.58
CA LEU A 49 0.80 -0.36 -10.09
C LEU A 49 -0.16 -0.07 -11.26
N GLU A 50 0.34 0.55 -12.32
CA GLU A 50 -0.44 0.87 -13.53
C GLU A 50 -1.01 -0.39 -14.21
N ILE A 51 -0.22 -1.47 -14.28
CA ILE A 51 -0.67 -2.76 -14.84
C ILE A 51 -1.71 -3.43 -13.93
N PHE A 52 -1.57 -3.29 -12.61
CA PHE A 52 -2.49 -3.87 -11.64
C PHE A 52 -3.84 -3.15 -11.63
N ASP A 53 -3.83 -1.83 -11.44
CA ASP A 53 -5.01 -0.99 -11.42
C ASP A 53 -4.67 0.44 -11.90
N PHE A 54 -5.11 0.75 -13.11
CA PHE A 54 -4.91 2.06 -13.72
C PHE A 54 -5.58 3.20 -12.93
N ALA A 55 -6.76 2.98 -12.35
CA ALA A 55 -7.45 3.99 -11.57
C ALA A 55 -6.69 4.31 -10.29
N LEU A 56 -6.11 3.29 -9.64
CA LEU A 56 -5.25 3.48 -8.48
C LEU A 56 -3.95 4.24 -8.84
N SER A 57 -3.34 3.95 -10.00
CA SER A 57 -2.15 4.70 -10.44
C SER A 57 -2.45 6.16 -10.76
N GLU A 58 -3.59 6.44 -11.40
CA GLU A 58 -4.02 7.82 -11.65
C GLU A 58 -4.35 8.55 -10.35
N HIS A 59 -4.94 7.86 -9.37
CA HIS A 59 -5.20 8.39 -8.04
C HIS A 59 -3.90 8.72 -7.30
N LEU A 60 -2.87 7.87 -7.39
CA LEU A 60 -1.56 8.15 -6.82
C LEU A 60 -0.93 9.42 -7.40
N LEU A 61 -1.08 9.65 -8.71
CA LEU A 61 -0.58 10.85 -9.37
C LEU A 61 -1.38 12.11 -8.99
N SER A 62 -2.69 11.97 -8.80
CA SER A 62 -3.59 13.08 -8.48
C SER A 62 -3.56 13.45 -6.99
N PHE A 63 -3.52 12.45 -6.11
CA PHE A 63 -3.58 12.55 -4.65
C PHE A 63 -2.50 11.68 -4.01
N PRO A 64 -1.22 12.06 -4.13
CA PRO A 64 -0.10 11.25 -3.66
C PRO A 64 -0.14 11.07 -2.14
N ASP A 65 -0.38 12.13 -1.38
CA ASP A 65 -0.37 12.08 0.10
C ASP A 65 -1.45 11.13 0.65
N GLU A 66 -2.65 11.15 0.06
CA GLU A 66 -3.76 10.27 0.44
C GLU A 66 -3.45 8.81 0.14
N THR A 67 -2.95 8.55 -1.07
CA THR A 67 -2.60 7.20 -1.52
C THR A 67 -1.44 6.62 -0.71
N LEU A 68 -0.42 7.43 -0.40
CA LEU A 68 0.69 7.03 0.45
C LEU A 68 0.23 6.77 1.89
N SER A 69 -0.64 7.63 2.45
CA SER A 69 -1.19 7.41 3.79
C SER A 69 -2.02 6.13 3.86
N ALA A 70 -2.84 5.85 2.86
CA ALA A 70 -3.57 4.59 2.74
C ALA A 70 -2.60 3.40 2.66
N SER A 71 -1.55 3.51 1.85
CA SER A 71 -0.52 2.46 1.72
C SER A 71 0.19 2.15 3.03
N GLU A 72 0.58 3.19 3.79
CA GLU A 72 1.20 3.01 5.10
C GLU A 72 0.26 2.34 6.11
N ARG A 73 -1.03 2.69 6.10
CA ARG A 73 -2.04 2.07 6.96
C ARG A 73 -2.20 0.59 6.63
N VAL A 74 -2.30 0.26 5.35
CA VAL A 74 -2.37 -1.12 4.88
C VAL A 74 -1.15 -1.90 5.34
N ILE A 75 0.06 -1.41 5.08
CA ILE A 75 1.30 -2.11 5.51
C ILE A 75 1.33 -2.33 7.02
N ARG A 76 0.81 -1.38 7.81
CA ARG A 76 0.70 -1.53 9.27
C ARG A 76 -0.38 -2.52 9.72
N SER A 77 -1.46 -2.68 8.94
CA SER A 77 -2.52 -3.64 9.24
C SER A 77 -2.22 -5.04 8.72
N LEU A 78 -1.27 -5.18 7.80
CA LEU A 78 -0.76 -6.49 7.42
C LEU A 78 -0.15 -7.14 8.68
N ASP A 79 -0.64 -8.35 9.01
CA ASP A 79 -0.04 -9.23 10.03
C ASP A 79 1.33 -9.74 9.54
N LEU A 80 2.27 -8.84 9.30
CA LEU A 80 3.63 -9.17 8.97
C LEU A 80 4.27 -9.83 10.20
N PRO A 81 4.96 -10.97 10.06
CA PRO A 81 5.70 -11.56 11.16
C PRO A 81 6.91 -10.67 11.47
N PHE A 82 6.70 -9.64 12.29
CA PHE A 82 7.77 -8.85 12.87
C PHE A 82 8.12 -9.45 14.23
N GLU A 83 9.38 -9.87 14.42
CA GLU A 83 9.93 -10.17 15.76
C GLU A 83 10.29 -8.88 16.53
N GLY A 84 9.57 -7.79 16.25
CA GLY A 84 9.69 -6.54 16.99
C GLY A 84 8.77 -6.59 18.19
N THR A 85 9.29 -6.96 19.34
CA THR A 85 8.63 -6.81 20.64
C THR A 85 7.88 -5.47 20.71
N THR A 86 6.55 -5.50 20.89
CA THR A 86 5.79 -4.31 21.34
C THR A 86 6.52 -3.76 22.56
N PRO A 87 7.06 -2.53 22.53
CA PRO A 87 7.47 -1.90 23.78
C PRO A 87 6.19 -1.58 24.55
N GLU A 88 6.09 -2.15 25.75
CA GLU A 88 5.08 -1.88 26.78
C GLU A 88 5.07 -0.40 27.19
#